data_AF-V5IBR3-F1
#
_entry.id   AF-V5IBR3-F1
#
_cell.length_a   1.000
_cell.length_b   1.000
_cell.length_c   1.000
_cell.angle_alpha   90.00
_cell.angle_beta   90.00
_cell.angle_gamma   90.00
#
_symmetry.space_group_name_H-M   'P 1'
#
loop_
_entity.id
_entity.type
_entity.pdbx_description
1 polymer ?
#
loop_
_entity_poly.entity_id
_entity_poly.type
_entity_poly.pdbx_seq_one_letter_code
_entity_poly.pdbx_strand_id
1 'polypeptide(L)'
;MLPWVYFALFDGHAGSGVAVAASNTLQKIIQEKLMNIIDLLLPSTVENGDAKDNATFLPFGAGDKKISTDSLIIGALETAFWDMDKQIARDKKHYKMTGGCTVLVALFILGKLYLANAGDSRAIICRGDKVIPMSADFTPESERSRIKHLGMQCPELLGSDFTHLEFIRRPVRADLGKRLLCRDAYMTGWAYKTITTEDLKFPLIYGEGKRSRVLATIGVTRGFGDHDLKAQSSNVDIKPFLTAEPEVRVFDVNSEELTEGDVLVMGTDGLWDVMANEKAAEIVQKSLDHFPANDTQRVKFRYISAAQDLVMHSRGKLKERNWRTADNRAATIDDISVFVIPLKSYQDEHRAWTASLLPPHQSPPPPALGLPLPPTPGNVAP
;
A
#
# COMPACT_ATOMS: atom_id res chain seq x y z
N MET A 1 -27.26 -1.23 -0.23
CA MET A 1 -26.00 -0.70 0.31
C MET A 1 -24.87 -1.24 -0.56
N LEU A 2 -23.92 -0.39 -0.97
CA LEU A 2 -22.74 -0.83 -1.74
C LEU A 2 -21.78 -1.57 -0.80
N PRO A 3 -21.53 -2.88 -0.97
CA PRO A 3 -20.62 -3.61 -0.11
C PRO A 3 -19.17 -3.23 -0.40
N TRP A 4 -18.40 -3.04 0.66
CA TRP A 4 -16.95 -2.82 0.60
C TRP A 4 -16.27 -3.44 1.82
N VAL A 5 -15.02 -3.84 1.64
CA VAL A 5 -14.17 -4.39 2.70
C VAL A 5 -12.89 -3.58 2.77
N TYR A 6 -12.41 -3.33 3.98
CA TYR A 6 -11.24 -2.51 4.23
C TYR A 6 -10.27 -3.20 5.19
N PHE A 7 -9.00 -3.20 4.79
CA PHE A 7 -7.88 -3.55 5.64
C PHE A 7 -6.87 -2.41 5.60
N ALA A 8 -6.21 -2.14 6.72
CA ALA A 8 -5.12 -1.18 6.74
C ALA A 8 -4.04 -1.56 7.74
N LEU A 9 -2.83 -1.21 7.39
CA LEU A 9 -1.63 -1.41 8.18
C LEU A 9 -0.94 -0.06 8.38
N PHE A 10 -0.53 0.20 9.62
CA PHE A 10 0.09 1.46 10.04
C PHE A 10 1.36 1.14 10.80
N ASP A 11 2.50 1.53 10.25
CA ASP A 11 3.79 1.40 10.91
C ASP A 11 4.16 2.71 11.60
N GLY A 12 4.13 2.75 12.93
CA GLY A 12 4.27 3.99 13.70
C GLY A 12 5.71 4.21 14.16
N HIS A 13 6.21 5.44 14.01
CA HIS A 13 7.55 5.82 14.45
C HIS A 13 7.52 7.06 15.35
N ALA A 14 8.52 7.16 16.24
CA ALA A 14 8.61 8.23 17.25
C ALA A 14 7.36 8.36 18.15
N GLY A 15 6.72 7.22 18.42
CA GLY A 15 5.49 7.08 19.20
C GLY A 15 4.37 6.42 18.39
N SER A 16 3.38 5.84 19.06
CA SER A 16 2.26 5.16 18.40
C SER A 16 1.04 6.06 18.17
N GLY A 17 1.05 7.29 18.67
CA GLY A 17 -0.13 8.16 18.72
C GLY A 17 -0.73 8.44 17.34
N VAL A 18 0.11 8.67 16.32
CA VAL A 18 -0.36 8.90 14.95
C VAL A 18 -0.95 7.63 14.33
N ALA A 19 -0.25 6.50 14.44
CA ALA A 19 -0.74 5.21 13.94
C ALA A 19 -2.08 4.81 14.57
N VAL A 20 -2.23 4.98 15.89
CA VAL A 20 -3.47 4.70 16.63
C VAL A 20 -4.60 5.66 16.24
N ALA A 21 -4.31 6.94 16.03
CA ALA A 21 -5.33 7.88 15.57
C ALA A 21 -5.81 7.56 14.15
N ALA A 22 -4.88 7.24 13.25
CA ALA A 22 -5.20 6.83 11.88
C ALA A 22 -6.00 5.52 11.85
N SER A 23 -5.63 4.52 12.65
CA SER A 23 -6.34 3.23 12.70
C SER A 23 -7.79 3.36 13.17
N ASN A 24 -8.10 4.35 14.00
CA ASN A 24 -9.45 4.59 14.53
C ASN A 24 -10.33 5.49 13.65
N THR A 25 -9.73 6.18 12.67
CA THR A 25 -10.37 7.32 12.00
C THR A 25 -10.35 7.24 10.48
N LEU A 26 -9.24 6.78 9.86
CA LEU A 26 -9.07 6.83 8.40
C LEU A 26 -10.21 6.14 7.65
N GLN A 27 -10.66 4.97 8.13
CA GLN A 27 -11.77 4.21 7.54
C GLN A 27 -13.07 5.04 7.49
N LYS A 28 -13.34 5.87 8.51
CA LYS A 28 -14.53 6.73 8.57
C LYS A 28 -14.43 7.87 7.55
N ILE A 29 -13.24 8.45 7.38
CA ILE A 29 -12.98 9.49 6.39
C ILE A 29 -13.15 8.90 4.98
N ILE A 30 -12.58 7.72 4.70
CA ILE A 30 -12.77 7.03 3.42
C ILE A 30 -14.25 6.77 3.16
N GLN A 31 -14.98 6.26 4.15
CA GLN A 31 -16.43 6.04 4.04
C GLN A 31 -17.18 7.34 3.70
N GLU A 32 -16.87 8.45 4.38
CA GLU A 32 -17.45 9.76 4.07
C GLU A 32 -17.17 10.17 2.61
N LYS A 33 -15.92 10.03 2.14
CA LYS A 33 -15.56 10.38 0.75
C LYS A 33 -16.27 9.50 -0.27
N LEU A 34 -16.41 8.19 0.00
CA LEU A 34 -17.16 7.27 -0.85
C LEU A 34 -18.66 7.57 -0.86
N MET A 35 -19.24 7.95 0.28
CA MET A 35 -20.65 8.34 0.36
C MET A 35 -20.95 9.62 -0.43
N ASN A 36 -20.03 10.58 -0.45
CA ASN A 36 -20.18 11.81 -1.23
C ASN A 36 -20.26 11.57 -2.75
N ILE A 37 -19.80 10.42 -3.23
CA ILE A 37 -19.82 10.03 -4.64
C ILE A 37 -20.71 8.81 -4.91
N ILE A 38 -21.51 8.36 -3.94
CA ILE A 38 -22.24 7.08 -4.05
C ILE A 38 -23.22 7.05 -5.23
N ASP A 39 -23.88 8.18 -5.51
CA ASP A 39 -24.81 8.34 -6.63
C ASP A 39 -24.11 8.25 -7.99
N LEU A 40 -22.80 8.50 -8.02
CA LEU A 40 -21.97 8.36 -9.23
C LEU A 40 -21.36 6.96 -9.36
N LEU A 41 -21.30 6.19 -8.27
CA LEU A 41 -20.76 4.84 -8.24
C LEU A 41 -21.83 3.78 -8.57
N LEU A 42 -23.10 4.06 -8.26
CA LEU A 42 -24.21 3.16 -8.53
C LEU A 42 -24.91 3.54 -9.84
N PRO A 43 -25.25 2.57 -10.70
CA PRO A 43 -26.03 2.85 -11.91
C PRO A 43 -27.36 3.53 -11.54
N SER A 44 -27.68 4.65 -12.20
CA SER A 44 -28.99 5.27 -12.08
C SER A 44 -30.05 4.27 -12.56
N THR A 45 -31.07 4.01 -11.76
CA THR A 45 -32.17 3.08 -12.07
C THR A 45 -33.12 3.57 -13.18
N VAL A 46 -32.67 4.49 -14.04
CA VAL A 46 -33.51 5.14 -15.05
C VAL A 46 -32.99 4.80 -16.47
N GLU A 47 -33.58 3.72 -16.98
CA GLU A 47 -33.91 3.36 -18.37
C GLU A 47 -32.91 3.46 -19.54
N ASN A 48 -32.96 2.34 -20.29
CA ASN A 48 -32.74 2.14 -21.72
C ASN A 48 -31.30 2.07 -22.25
N GLY A 49 -30.82 0.82 -22.32
CA GLY A 49 -30.32 0.23 -23.56
C GLY A 49 -29.11 0.91 -24.17
N ASP A 50 -27.93 0.66 -23.58
CA ASP A 50 -26.78 0.11 -24.31
C ASP A 50 -25.65 -0.15 -23.30
N ALA A 51 -25.34 -1.44 -23.11
CA ALA A 51 -24.21 -1.85 -22.30
C ALA A 51 -22.92 -1.64 -23.10
N LYS A 52 -22.10 -0.68 -22.66
CA LYS A 52 -20.61 -0.66 -22.69
C LYS A 52 -20.15 0.79 -22.46
N ASP A 53 -19.88 1.12 -21.20
CA ASP A 53 -18.82 2.05 -20.78
C ASP A 53 -18.94 2.28 -19.26
N ASN A 54 -17.89 1.99 -18.48
CA ASN A 54 -17.79 2.26 -17.04
C ASN A 54 -17.60 3.78 -16.74
N ALA A 55 -18.31 4.64 -17.47
CA ALA A 55 -18.20 6.09 -17.37
C ALA A 55 -19.52 6.67 -16.85
N THR A 56 -19.47 7.35 -15.71
CA THR A 56 -20.64 8.02 -15.14
C THR A 56 -20.77 9.42 -15.77
N PHE A 57 -21.95 9.74 -16.30
CA PHE A 57 -22.26 11.07 -16.83
C PHE A 57 -22.46 12.05 -15.66
N LEU A 58 -21.73 13.17 -15.64
CA LEU A 58 -21.82 14.16 -14.56
C LEU A 58 -23.10 15.01 -14.71
N PRO A 59 -23.88 15.21 -13.64
CA PRO A 59 -24.88 16.27 -13.63
C PRO A 59 -24.12 17.61 -13.51
N PHE A 60 -24.50 18.58 -14.35
CA PHE A 60 -23.97 19.95 -14.42
C PHE A 60 -22.69 20.18 -15.25
N GLY A 61 -22.89 20.53 -16.53
CA GLY A 61 -22.07 21.53 -17.25
C GLY A 61 -20.61 21.18 -17.61
N ALA A 62 -20.08 20.04 -17.18
CA ALA A 62 -18.78 19.56 -17.61
C ALA A 62 -18.94 18.80 -18.94
N GLY A 63 -18.86 19.51 -20.08
CA GLY A 63 -18.97 18.89 -21.41
C GLY A 63 -18.04 17.68 -21.59
N ASP A 64 -18.48 16.69 -22.38
CA ASP A 64 -17.84 15.46 -22.92
C ASP A 64 -16.76 14.68 -22.13
N LYS A 65 -16.30 15.13 -20.96
CA LYS A 65 -15.29 14.46 -20.15
C LYS A 65 -15.93 13.34 -19.33
N LYS A 66 -15.87 12.12 -19.88
CA LYS A 66 -16.17 10.87 -19.18
C LYS A 66 -15.17 10.66 -18.03
N ILE A 67 -15.66 10.62 -16.79
CA ILE A 67 -14.86 10.23 -15.61
C ILE A 67 -15.16 8.77 -15.29
N SER A 68 -14.12 7.95 -15.11
CA SER A 68 -14.29 6.54 -14.76
C SER A 68 -14.60 6.37 -13.27
N THR A 69 -15.29 5.28 -12.93
CA THR A 69 -15.51 4.86 -11.54
C THR A 69 -14.20 4.74 -10.76
N ASP A 70 -13.14 4.21 -11.38
CA ASP A 70 -11.82 4.05 -10.76
C ASP A 70 -11.23 5.42 -10.38
N SER A 71 -11.33 6.41 -11.27
CA SER A 71 -10.87 7.78 -10.97
C SER A 71 -11.62 8.41 -9.80
N LEU A 72 -12.92 8.15 -9.65
CA LEU A 72 -13.70 8.63 -8.51
C LEU A 72 -13.23 8.00 -7.19
N ILE A 73 -13.01 6.68 -7.17
CA ILE A 73 -12.57 5.96 -5.96
C ILE A 73 -11.13 6.32 -5.60
N ILE A 74 -10.23 6.44 -6.59
CA ILE A 74 -8.85 6.90 -6.38
C ILE A 74 -8.86 8.30 -5.76
N GLY A 75 -9.62 9.24 -6.34
CA GLY A 75 -9.74 10.59 -5.80
C GLY A 75 -10.32 10.63 -4.38
N ALA A 76 -11.27 9.73 -4.05
CA ALA A 76 -11.80 9.59 -2.69
C ALA A 76 -10.73 9.11 -1.70
N LEU A 77 -9.90 8.14 -2.09
CA LEU A 77 -8.77 7.63 -1.27
C LEU A 77 -7.71 8.72 -1.07
N GLU A 78 -7.25 9.38 -2.14
CA GLU A 78 -6.26 10.45 -2.08
C GLU A 78 -6.73 11.60 -1.17
N THR A 79 -7.99 12.02 -1.32
CA THR A 79 -8.59 13.06 -0.48
C THR A 79 -8.67 12.62 0.98
N ALA A 80 -9.03 11.37 1.24
CA ALA A 80 -9.11 10.85 2.60
C ALA A 80 -7.74 10.82 3.31
N PHE A 81 -6.65 10.51 2.58
CA PHE A 81 -5.29 10.55 3.12
C PHE A 81 -4.88 11.98 3.51
N TRP A 82 -5.14 12.96 2.64
CA TRP A 82 -4.89 14.37 2.96
C TRP A 82 -5.72 14.87 4.14
N ASP A 83 -7.00 14.49 4.21
CA ASP A 83 -7.88 14.91 5.29
C ASP A 83 -7.51 14.25 6.63
N MET A 84 -7.07 12.99 6.61
CA MET A 84 -6.53 12.31 7.80
C MET A 84 -5.26 13.02 8.31
N ASP A 85 -4.31 13.36 7.43
CA ASP A 85 -3.09 14.06 7.85
C ASP A 85 -3.38 15.47 8.39
N LYS A 86 -4.29 16.21 7.76
CA LYS A 86 -4.77 17.51 8.27
C LYS A 86 -5.47 17.36 9.61
N GLN A 87 -6.26 16.31 9.81
CA GLN A 87 -6.90 16.03 11.08
C GLN A 87 -5.85 15.76 12.17
N ILE A 88 -4.85 14.92 11.90
CA ILE A 88 -3.72 14.69 12.81
C ILE A 88 -3.01 16.01 13.18
N ALA A 89 -2.79 16.90 12.22
CA ALA A 89 -2.19 18.21 12.46
C ALA A 89 -3.01 19.10 13.42
N ARG A 90 -4.36 19.02 13.33
CA ARG A 90 -5.27 19.74 14.24
C ARG A 90 -5.30 19.09 15.61
N ASP A 91 -5.47 17.77 15.66
CA ASP A 91 -5.64 17.01 16.90
C ASP A 91 -4.38 17.07 17.78
N LYS A 92 -3.19 17.12 17.17
CA LYS A 92 -1.92 17.30 17.88
C LYS A 92 -1.85 18.58 18.73
N LYS A 93 -2.63 19.63 18.40
CA LYS A 93 -2.70 20.86 19.21
C LYS A 93 -3.40 20.66 20.55
N HIS A 94 -4.21 19.61 20.66
CA HIS A 94 -5.03 19.30 21.83
C HIS A 94 -4.58 18.02 22.55
N TYR A 95 -4.00 17.07 21.82
CA TYR A 95 -3.57 15.78 22.32
C TYR A 95 -2.08 15.56 22.06
N LYS A 96 -1.39 14.87 22.97
CA LYS A 96 0.01 14.51 22.78
C LYS A 96 0.13 13.41 21.71
N MET A 97 0.28 13.84 20.46
CA MET A 97 0.50 12.98 19.29
C MET A 97 1.88 13.28 18.71
N THR A 98 2.86 12.45 19.05
CA THR A 98 4.25 12.56 18.55
C THR A 98 4.47 11.62 17.38
N GLY A 99 5.45 11.97 16.54
CA GLY A 99 5.91 11.14 15.44
C GLY A 99 4.97 11.11 14.26
N GLY A 100 5.02 10.00 13.53
CA GLY A 100 4.28 9.76 12.30
C GLY A 100 4.01 8.27 12.11
N CYS A 101 3.42 7.93 10.97
CA CYS A 101 3.29 6.54 10.57
C CYS A 101 3.26 6.37 9.05
N THR A 102 3.69 5.20 8.60
CA THR A 102 3.34 4.71 7.26
C THR A 102 1.86 4.30 7.24
N VAL A 103 1.30 4.18 6.05
CA VAL A 103 -0.07 3.71 5.86
C VAL A 103 -0.18 2.90 4.58
N LEU A 104 -0.79 1.73 4.69
CA LEU A 104 -1.06 0.84 3.58
C LEU A 104 -2.50 0.33 3.69
N VAL A 105 -3.36 0.73 2.75
CA VAL A 105 -4.80 0.41 2.73
C VAL A 105 -5.11 -0.53 1.57
N ALA A 106 -5.89 -1.58 1.84
CA ALA A 106 -6.56 -2.40 0.84
C ALA A 106 -8.08 -2.18 0.93
N LEU A 107 -8.65 -1.56 -0.10
CA LEU A 107 -10.09 -1.33 -0.24
C LEU A 107 -10.65 -2.23 -1.34
N PHE A 108 -11.50 -3.17 -0.96
CA PHE A 108 -12.26 -4.00 -1.89
C PHE A 108 -13.63 -3.38 -2.12
N ILE A 109 -13.90 -2.90 -3.33
CA ILE A 109 -15.16 -2.25 -3.69
C ILE A 109 -15.43 -2.43 -5.19
N LEU A 110 -16.71 -2.65 -5.55
CA LEU A 110 -17.14 -2.83 -6.95
C LEU A 110 -16.31 -3.88 -7.73
N GLY A 111 -15.92 -4.97 -7.06
CA GLY A 111 -15.24 -6.08 -7.72
C GLY A 111 -13.78 -5.80 -8.05
N LYS A 112 -13.22 -4.76 -7.44
CA LYS A 112 -11.82 -4.37 -7.58
C LYS A 112 -11.17 -4.21 -6.21
N LEU A 113 -9.86 -4.43 -6.18
CA LEU A 113 -8.99 -4.11 -5.06
C LEU A 113 -8.24 -2.82 -5.39
N TYR A 114 -8.41 -1.80 -4.56
CA TYR A 114 -7.64 -0.56 -4.56
C TYR A 114 -6.63 -0.63 -3.42
N LEU A 115 -5.35 -0.62 -3.75
CA LEU A 115 -4.27 -0.61 -2.78
C LEU A 115 -3.64 0.79 -2.74
N ALA A 116 -3.83 1.52 -1.64
CA ALA A 116 -3.29 2.85 -1.44
C ALA A 116 -2.12 2.80 -0.44
N ASN A 117 -0.92 3.19 -0.87
CA ASN A 117 0.30 3.14 -0.05
C ASN A 117 0.94 4.52 0.13
N ALA A 118 1.29 4.87 1.36
CA ALA A 118 2.17 5.99 1.70
C ALA A 118 3.15 5.55 2.80
N GLY A 119 4.37 5.18 2.41
CA GLY A 119 5.44 4.69 3.27
C GLY A 119 6.15 3.48 2.67
N ASP A 120 6.86 2.72 3.49
CA ASP A 120 7.64 1.53 3.11
C ASP A 120 7.05 0.20 3.60
N SER A 121 5.84 0.22 4.16
CA SER A 121 4.98 -0.97 4.19
C SER A 121 4.67 -1.43 2.76
N ARG A 122 4.54 -2.74 2.56
CA ARG A 122 4.40 -3.32 1.22
C ARG A 122 3.28 -4.35 1.15
N ALA A 123 2.66 -4.45 -0.04
CA ALA A 123 1.79 -5.55 -0.38
C ALA A 123 2.10 -6.19 -1.73
N ILE A 124 1.86 -7.50 -1.78
CA ILE A 124 1.98 -8.35 -2.98
C ILE A 124 0.76 -9.26 -3.08
N ILE A 125 0.36 -9.61 -4.29
CA ILE A 125 -0.56 -10.72 -4.53
C ILE A 125 0.27 -11.96 -4.83
N CYS A 126 -0.04 -13.05 -4.13
CA CYS A 126 0.49 -14.38 -4.39
C CYS A 126 -0.59 -15.17 -5.15
N ARG A 127 -0.29 -15.58 -6.38
CA ARG A 127 -1.23 -16.30 -7.26
C ARG A 127 -0.53 -17.44 -7.98
N GLY A 128 -0.69 -18.66 -7.47
CA GLY A 128 0.12 -19.80 -7.90
C GLY A 128 1.61 -19.47 -7.85
N ASP A 129 2.31 -19.64 -8.97
CA ASP A 129 3.74 -19.32 -9.09
C ASP A 129 4.03 -17.83 -9.39
N LYS A 130 3.00 -16.99 -9.50
CA LYS A 130 3.16 -15.56 -9.82
C LYS A 130 3.09 -14.70 -8.56
N VAL A 131 4.05 -13.78 -8.47
CA VAL A 131 4.05 -12.71 -7.46
C VAL A 131 3.80 -11.40 -8.17
N ILE A 132 2.71 -10.72 -7.81
CA ILE A 132 2.32 -9.44 -8.39
C ILE A 132 2.55 -8.38 -7.32
N PRO A 133 3.60 -7.56 -7.42
CA PRO A 133 3.78 -6.42 -6.51
C PRO A 133 2.55 -5.53 -6.61
N MET A 134 1.97 -5.10 -5.49
CA MET A 134 0.80 -4.22 -5.49
C MET A 134 1.11 -2.82 -4.96
N SER A 135 2.23 -2.64 -4.24
CA SER A 135 2.78 -1.32 -3.89
C SER A 135 4.29 -1.26 -4.13
N ALA A 136 4.83 -0.04 -4.12
CA ALA A 136 6.26 0.24 -4.04
C ALA A 136 6.56 0.96 -2.71
N ASP A 137 7.79 0.79 -2.20
CA ASP A 137 8.23 1.44 -0.96
C ASP A 137 8.65 2.89 -1.23
N PHE A 138 8.19 3.82 -0.39
CA PHE A 138 8.48 5.24 -0.51
C PHE A 138 9.59 5.70 0.43
N THR A 139 10.82 5.38 0.04
CA THR A 139 12.07 5.72 0.76
C THR A 139 12.78 6.91 0.11
N PRO A 140 13.77 7.53 0.78
CA PRO A 140 14.58 8.60 0.19
C PRO A 140 15.27 8.17 -1.11
N GLU A 141 15.64 6.90 -1.24
CA GLU A 141 16.25 6.37 -2.45
C GLU A 141 15.25 6.26 -3.61
N SER A 142 14.07 5.66 -3.38
CA SER A 142 13.07 5.47 -4.44
C SER A 142 12.45 6.80 -4.88
N GLU A 143 12.31 7.75 -3.97
CA GLU A 143 11.72 9.08 -4.23
C GLU A 143 12.80 10.16 -4.42
N ARG A 144 14.06 9.76 -4.64
CA ARG A 144 15.23 10.65 -4.78
C ARG A 144 14.98 11.79 -5.75
N SER A 145 14.42 11.49 -6.92
CA SER A 145 14.12 12.48 -7.94
C SER A 145 13.11 13.52 -7.42
N ARG A 146 11.97 13.09 -6.85
CA ARG A 146 10.94 14.00 -6.33
C ARG A 146 11.51 14.95 -5.28
N ILE A 147 12.27 14.40 -4.32
CA ILE A 147 12.83 15.16 -3.19
C ILE A 147 13.86 16.17 -3.66
N LYS A 148 14.79 15.78 -4.54
CA LYS A 148 15.80 16.70 -5.10
C LYS A 148 15.16 17.80 -5.94
N HIS A 149 14.16 17.47 -6.77
CA HIS A 149 13.45 18.49 -7.57
C HIS A 149 12.76 19.50 -6.68
N LEU A 150 12.11 19.07 -5.60
CA LEU A 150 11.48 19.98 -4.64
C LEU A 150 12.50 20.90 -3.97
N GLY A 151 13.66 20.37 -3.53
CA GLY A 151 14.73 21.18 -2.94
C GLY A 151 15.39 22.15 -3.94
N MET A 152 15.38 21.82 -5.23
CA MET A 152 15.87 22.71 -6.30
C MET A 152 14.84 23.82 -6.60
N GLN A 153 13.56 23.48 -6.70
CA GLN A 153 12.47 24.42 -7.02
C GLN A 153 12.14 25.37 -5.87
N CYS A 154 12.32 24.90 -4.63
CA CYS A 154 12.04 25.65 -3.40
C CYS A 154 13.29 25.65 -2.48
N PRO A 155 14.37 26.38 -2.83
CA PRO A 155 15.61 26.40 -2.04
C PRO A 155 15.44 26.88 -0.60
N GLU A 156 14.40 27.67 -0.31
CA GLU A 156 14.04 28.11 1.03
C GLU A 156 13.75 26.95 1.99
N LEU A 157 13.29 25.80 1.46
CA LEU A 157 13.06 24.58 2.24
C LEU A 157 14.35 23.92 2.72
N LEU A 158 15.52 24.32 2.20
CA LEU A 158 16.81 23.73 2.56
C LEU A 158 17.55 24.52 3.65
N GLY A 159 17.06 25.73 3.97
CA GLY A 159 17.74 26.64 4.88
C GLY A 159 19.19 26.94 4.46
N SER A 160 20.05 27.27 5.44
CA SER A 160 21.47 27.47 5.22
C SER A 160 22.28 26.17 5.19
N ASP A 161 21.68 25.07 5.62
CA ASP A 161 22.41 23.90 6.07
C ASP A 161 22.48 22.80 5.01
N PHE A 162 21.52 22.76 4.09
CA PHE A 162 21.35 21.68 3.12
C PHE A 162 21.45 22.13 1.66
N THR A 163 21.72 21.17 0.78
CA THR A 163 21.75 21.34 -0.68
C THR A 163 21.05 20.19 -1.39
N HIS A 164 20.34 20.51 -2.47
CA HIS A 164 19.78 19.51 -3.39
C HIS A 164 20.86 18.89 -4.28
N LEU A 165 22.04 19.53 -4.40
CA LEU A 165 23.15 18.99 -5.17
C LEU A 165 23.71 17.75 -4.47
N GLU A 166 23.97 16.74 -5.29
CA GLU A 166 24.54 15.49 -4.82
C GLU A 166 25.96 15.35 -5.35
N PHE A 167 26.88 15.02 -4.47
CA PHE A 167 28.28 14.79 -4.81
C PHE A 167 28.62 13.32 -4.60
N ILE A 168 29.57 12.80 -5.39
CA ILE A 168 30.05 11.40 -5.26
C ILE A 168 30.56 11.07 -3.85
N ARG A 169 31.00 12.10 -3.13
CA ARG A 169 31.21 12.10 -1.68
C ARG A 169 30.94 13.50 -1.16
N ARG A 170 30.68 13.62 0.14
CA ARG A 170 30.53 14.93 0.79
C ARG A 170 31.77 15.82 0.54
N PRO A 171 31.60 17.03 -0.02
CA PRO A 171 32.69 18.00 -0.13
C PRO A 171 33.15 18.49 1.25
N VAL A 172 34.45 18.68 1.41
CA VAL A 172 35.05 19.24 2.63
C VAL A 172 35.84 20.50 2.32
N ARG A 173 36.24 21.28 3.34
CA ARG A 173 36.99 22.54 3.15
C ARG A 173 38.27 22.36 2.31
N ALA A 174 38.92 21.20 2.40
CA ALA A 174 40.10 20.88 1.60
C ALA A 174 39.82 20.69 0.09
N ASP A 175 38.55 20.64 -0.31
CA ASP A 175 38.12 20.50 -1.70
C ASP A 175 37.82 21.85 -2.37
N LEU A 176 37.82 22.97 -1.65
CA LEU A 176 37.53 24.29 -2.23
C LEU A 176 38.47 24.59 -3.41
N GLY A 177 37.89 24.98 -4.54
CA GLY A 177 38.61 25.22 -5.80
C GLY A 177 39.00 23.96 -6.58
N LYS A 178 38.80 22.75 -6.02
CA LYS A 178 39.00 21.47 -6.72
C LYS A 178 37.72 21.03 -7.42
N ARG A 179 37.85 20.08 -8.35
CA ARG A 179 36.71 19.51 -9.10
C ARG A 179 36.25 18.21 -8.43
N LEU A 180 34.95 18.08 -8.19
CA LEU A 180 34.30 16.83 -7.82
C LEU A 180 33.16 16.51 -8.78
N LEU A 181 32.83 15.22 -8.87
CA LEU A 181 31.62 14.78 -9.58
C LEU A 181 30.40 15.13 -8.74
N CYS A 182 29.47 15.83 -9.36
CA CYS A 182 28.17 16.16 -8.82
C CYS A 182 27.06 15.85 -9.82
N ARG A 183 25.83 15.73 -9.31
CA ARG A 183 24.62 15.66 -10.11
C ARG A 183 23.52 16.52 -9.49
N ASP A 184 22.90 17.31 -10.34
CA ASP A 184 21.76 18.14 -10.00
C ASP A 184 20.46 17.30 -9.92
N ALA A 185 19.31 17.92 -9.64
CA ALA A 185 18.02 17.25 -9.49
C ALA A 185 17.53 16.58 -10.79
N TYR A 186 17.71 17.23 -11.94
CA TYR A 186 17.28 16.75 -13.26
C TYR A 186 18.29 15.78 -13.92
N MET A 187 19.44 15.57 -13.29
CA MET A 187 20.52 14.77 -13.88
C MET A 187 20.42 13.31 -13.48
N THR A 188 20.49 12.41 -14.47
CA THR A 188 20.68 10.97 -14.26
C THR A 188 22.16 10.57 -14.24
N GLY A 189 23.04 11.35 -14.88
CA GLY A 189 24.49 11.16 -14.92
C GLY A 189 25.28 12.07 -13.97
N TRP A 190 26.61 12.06 -14.09
CA TRP A 190 27.53 12.89 -13.30
C TRP A 190 28.21 13.96 -14.15
N ALA A 191 28.45 15.14 -13.58
CA ALA A 191 29.26 16.20 -14.18
C ALA A 191 30.28 16.72 -13.17
N TYR A 192 31.39 17.27 -13.67
CA TYR A 192 32.36 17.94 -12.79
C TYR A 192 31.88 19.35 -12.41
N LYS A 193 31.97 19.68 -11.12
CA LYS A 193 31.81 21.03 -10.60
C LYS A 193 33.03 21.43 -9.78
N THR A 194 33.46 22.67 -9.93
CA THR A 194 34.46 23.29 -9.05
C THR A 194 33.79 23.66 -7.73
N ILE A 195 34.32 23.14 -6.62
CA ILE A 195 33.72 23.26 -5.30
C ILE A 195 33.85 24.67 -4.74
N THR A 196 32.73 25.19 -4.26
CA THR A 196 32.57 26.48 -3.60
C THR A 196 32.19 26.30 -2.12
N THR A 197 32.15 27.38 -1.36
CA THR A 197 31.70 27.35 0.05
C THR A 197 30.25 26.88 0.21
N GLU A 198 29.38 27.19 -0.76
CA GLU A 198 27.98 26.75 -0.78
C GLU A 198 27.83 25.23 -0.93
N ASP A 199 28.82 24.57 -1.53
CA ASP A 199 28.82 23.13 -1.78
C ASP A 199 29.24 22.31 -0.53
N LEU A 200 29.64 22.97 0.57
CA LEU A 200 29.99 22.32 1.84
C LEU A 200 28.75 21.97 2.70
N LYS A 201 27.57 22.39 2.25
CA LYS A 201 26.27 22.07 2.87
C LYS A 201 26.01 20.57 2.88
N PHE A 202 25.15 20.14 3.80
CA PHE A 202 24.75 18.73 3.91
C PHE A 202 23.86 18.34 2.73
N PRO A 203 23.99 17.10 2.20
CA PRO A 203 23.09 16.65 1.15
C PRO A 203 21.67 16.48 1.69
N LEU A 204 20.68 16.83 0.88
CA LEU A 204 19.26 16.65 1.18
C LEU A 204 18.90 15.18 1.46
N ILE A 205 19.58 14.24 0.79
CA ILE A 205 19.45 12.80 1.03
C ILE A 205 20.79 12.29 1.52
N TYR A 206 20.81 11.80 2.76
CA TYR A 206 22.01 11.33 3.43
C TYR A 206 21.98 9.81 3.60
N GLY A 207 23.10 9.15 3.32
CA GLY A 207 23.21 7.69 3.38
C GLY A 207 22.73 7.00 2.09
N GLU A 208 22.76 5.68 2.10
CA GLU A 208 22.46 4.83 0.94
C GLU A 208 21.58 3.65 1.35
N GLY A 209 20.78 3.15 0.40
CA GLY A 209 19.86 2.03 0.62
C GLY A 209 18.91 2.28 1.79
N LYS A 210 18.73 1.28 2.66
CA LYS A 210 17.84 1.36 3.84
C LYS A 210 18.27 2.35 4.92
N ARG A 211 19.54 2.80 4.86
CA ARG A 211 20.08 3.82 5.76
C ARG A 211 19.98 5.22 5.17
N SER A 212 19.39 5.37 3.99
CA SER A 212 19.10 6.68 3.42
C SER A 212 18.10 7.43 4.30
N ARG A 213 18.30 8.73 4.46
CA ARG A 213 17.45 9.61 5.27
C ARG A 213 17.27 10.94 4.56
N VAL A 214 16.04 11.47 4.56
CA VAL A 214 15.80 12.87 4.19
C VAL A 214 16.33 13.75 5.31
N LEU A 215 17.17 14.72 4.96
CA LEU A 215 17.78 15.69 5.88
C LEU A 215 18.44 15.01 7.10
N ALA A 216 19.07 13.84 6.86
CA ALA A 216 19.67 12.98 7.89
C ALA A 216 18.72 12.53 9.02
N THR A 217 17.40 12.63 8.83
CA THR A 217 16.42 12.49 9.93
C THR A 217 15.45 11.34 9.71
N ILE A 218 14.69 11.33 8.60
CA ILE A 218 13.58 10.37 8.40
C ILE A 218 13.87 9.37 7.27
N GLY A 219 13.50 8.09 7.50
CA GLY A 219 13.74 6.97 6.57
C GLY A 219 12.63 6.73 5.55
N VAL A 220 11.49 7.40 5.70
CA VAL A 220 10.35 7.37 4.79
C VAL A 220 10.08 8.75 4.22
N THR A 221 9.43 8.78 3.07
CA THR A 221 9.16 10.02 2.32
C THR A 221 7.68 10.26 2.08
N ARG A 222 6.86 9.27 2.45
CA ARG A 222 5.41 9.39 2.49
C ARG A 222 4.86 8.78 3.78
N GLY A 223 3.75 9.31 4.27
CA GLY A 223 3.12 8.88 5.52
C GLY A 223 2.36 10.02 6.21
N PHE A 224 1.72 9.70 7.33
CA PHE A 224 1.00 10.67 8.16
C PHE A 224 1.85 11.19 9.32
N GLY A 225 1.49 12.36 9.83
CA GLY A 225 2.13 12.93 11.02
C GLY A 225 3.43 13.67 10.72
N ASP A 226 4.34 13.71 11.68
CA ASP A 226 5.62 14.43 11.62
C ASP A 226 5.51 15.93 11.28
N HIS A 227 4.38 16.55 11.62
CA HIS A 227 4.08 17.95 11.29
C HIS A 227 5.06 18.97 11.86
N ASP A 228 5.71 18.67 12.99
CA ASP A 228 6.72 19.53 13.62
C ASP A 228 8.12 18.89 13.59
N LEU A 229 8.31 17.85 12.79
CA LEU A 229 9.60 17.17 12.70
C LEU A 229 10.58 18.08 11.97
N LYS A 230 11.69 18.38 12.65
CA LYS A 230 12.80 19.17 12.11
C LYS A 230 14.00 18.28 11.83
N ALA A 231 14.80 18.70 10.86
CA ALA A 231 16.05 18.07 10.53
C ALA A 231 17.00 18.05 11.74
N GLN A 232 17.73 16.96 11.90
CA GLN A 232 18.66 16.78 13.00
C GLN A 232 19.68 17.93 13.05
N SER A 233 19.75 18.60 14.21
CA SER A 233 20.65 19.74 14.45
C SER A 233 20.45 20.94 13.51
N SER A 234 19.26 21.09 12.94
CA SER A 234 18.87 22.23 12.09
C SER A 234 17.44 22.68 12.42
N ASN A 235 17.04 23.85 11.92
CA ASN A 235 15.67 24.37 12.05
C ASN A 235 14.78 24.07 10.84
N VAL A 236 15.33 23.38 9.83
CA VAL A 236 14.62 23.00 8.60
C VAL A 236 13.54 21.96 8.90
N ASP A 237 12.32 22.20 8.45
CA ASP A 237 11.20 21.27 8.60
C ASP A 237 11.30 20.10 7.60
N ILE A 238 10.88 18.91 8.02
CA ILE A 238 10.86 17.72 7.16
C ILE A 238 9.75 17.78 6.12
N LYS A 239 8.55 18.27 6.50
CA LYS A 239 7.53 18.63 5.51
C LYS A 239 8.00 19.89 4.77
N PRO A 240 7.87 19.98 3.44
CA PRO A 240 7.04 19.13 2.57
C PRO A 240 7.76 17.97 1.87
N PHE A 241 9.00 17.61 2.23
CA PHE A 241 9.67 16.45 1.63
C PHE A 241 8.96 15.13 1.98
N LEU A 242 8.36 15.07 3.18
CA LEU A 242 7.39 14.05 3.60
C LEU A 242 5.96 14.45 3.21
N THR A 243 5.27 13.63 2.40
CA THR A 243 3.88 13.87 1.96
C THR A 243 2.91 12.79 2.44
N ALA A 244 1.65 13.14 2.66
CA ALA A 244 0.59 12.17 2.99
C ALA A 244 -0.03 11.52 1.74
N GLU A 245 0.38 11.94 0.55
CA GLU A 245 -0.18 11.49 -0.73
C GLU A 245 0.09 10.00 -0.98
N PRO A 246 -0.96 9.16 -1.15
CA PRO A 246 -0.77 7.77 -1.50
C PRO A 246 -0.45 7.59 -2.98
N GLU A 247 0.23 6.50 -3.30
CA GLU A 247 0.09 5.88 -4.62
C GLU A 247 -1.04 4.84 -4.54
N VAL A 248 -1.99 4.91 -5.48
CA VAL A 248 -3.11 3.96 -5.55
C VAL A 248 -2.94 3.03 -6.76
N ARG A 249 -2.87 1.72 -6.51
CA ARG A 249 -2.88 0.70 -7.55
C ARG A 249 -4.19 -0.07 -7.54
N VAL A 250 -4.72 -0.34 -8.73
CA VAL A 250 -5.99 -1.05 -8.91
C VAL A 250 -5.74 -2.45 -9.46
N PHE A 251 -6.42 -3.44 -8.90
CA PHE A 251 -6.46 -4.81 -9.39
C PHE A 251 -7.92 -5.22 -9.60
N ASP A 252 -8.28 -5.58 -10.83
CA ASP A 252 -9.61 -6.03 -11.16
C ASP A 252 -9.78 -7.50 -10.79
N VAL A 253 -10.37 -7.73 -9.61
CA VAL A 253 -10.59 -9.06 -9.04
C VAL A 253 -11.52 -9.88 -9.93
N ASN A 254 -12.52 -9.27 -10.59
CA ASN A 254 -13.48 -9.99 -11.41
C ASN A 254 -12.93 -10.43 -12.76
N SER A 255 -11.94 -9.71 -13.29
CA SER A 255 -11.28 -10.04 -14.56
C SER A 255 -10.42 -11.30 -14.49
N GLU A 256 -10.19 -11.83 -13.30
CA GLU A 256 -9.26 -12.93 -13.06
C GLU A 256 -9.98 -14.22 -12.65
N GLU A 257 -9.46 -15.35 -13.11
CA GLU A 257 -9.84 -16.67 -12.56
C GLU A 257 -9.05 -16.90 -11.28
N LEU A 258 -9.68 -16.60 -10.14
CA LEU A 258 -9.07 -16.71 -8.83
C LEU A 258 -9.40 -18.05 -8.17
N THR A 259 -8.44 -18.57 -7.42
CA THR A 259 -8.53 -19.80 -6.64
C THR A 259 -8.45 -19.51 -5.13
N GLU A 260 -8.76 -20.51 -4.31
CA GLU A 260 -8.57 -20.47 -2.84
C GLU A 260 -7.09 -20.34 -2.41
N GLY A 261 -6.15 -20.44 -3.36
CA GLY A 261 -4.73 -20.18 -3.15
C GLY A 261 -4.34 -18.72 -3.34
N ASP A 262 -5.20 -17.90 -3.96
CA ASP A 262 -4.86 -16.55 -4.37
C ASP A 262 -5.13 -15.54 -3.25
N VAL A 263 -4.07 -14.93 -2.75
CA VAL A 263 -4.12 -14.07 -1.56
C VAL A 263 -3.36 -12.77 -1.76
N LEU A 264 -3.82 -11.72 -1.10
CA LEU A 264 -3.08 -10.49 -0.87
C LEU A 264 -2.30 -10.61 0.44
N VAL A 265 -0.99 -10.40 0.39
CA VAL A 265 -0.13 -10.29 1.56
C VAL A 265 0.21 -8.82 1.77
N MET A 266 -0.05 -8.29 2.95
CA MET A 266 0.32 -6.93 3.36
C MET A 266 1.24 -7.04 4.59
N GLY A 267 2.31 -6.26 4.67
CA GLY A 267 3.19 -6.26 5.85
C GLY A 267 3.95 -4.95 6.07
N THR A 268 4.37 -4.73 7.31
CA THR A 268 5.34 -3.67 7.68
C THR A 268 6.72 -3.97 7.10
N ASP A 269 7.61 -2.98 7.09
CA ASP A 269 9.00 -3.17 6.67
C ASP A 269 9.71 -4.23 7.53
N GLY A 270 9.33 -4.40 8.80
CA GLY A 270 9.80 -5.49 9.66
C GLY A 270 9.65 -6.89 9.07
N LEU A 271 8.68 -7.11 8.17
CA LEU A 271 8.59 -8.32 7.34
C LEU A 271 9.54 -8.24 6.14
N TRP A 272 9.37 -7.21 5.31
CA TRP A 272 9.99 -7.07 3.98
C TRP A 272 11.48 -6.79 4.00
N ASP A 273 12.00 -6.35 5.16
CA ASP A 273 13.39 -5.99 5.29
C ASP A 273 14.32 -7.20 5.26
N VAL A 274 13.79 -8.35 5.69
CA VAL A 274 14.52 -9.61 5.78
C VAL A 274 13.98 -10.68 4.83
N MET A 275 12.86 -10.40 4.15
CA MET A 275 12.16 -11.36 3.30
C MET A 275 11.87 -10.77 1.91
N ALA A 276 12.35 -11.47 0.86
CA ALA A 276 12.01 -11.15 -0.53
C ALA A 276 10.56 -11.55 -0.86
N ASN A 277 9.96 -10.89 -1.85
CA ASN A 277 8.57 -11.12 -2.25
C ASN A 277 8.32 -12.59 -2.66
N GLU A 278 9.24 -13.19 -3.42
CA GLU A 278 9.16 -14.58 -3.86
C GLU A 278 9.25 -15.55 -2.68
N LYS A 279 10.05 -15.20 -1.67
CA LYS A 279 10.16 -16.02 -0.46
C LYS A 279 8.88 -15.98 0.38
N ALA A 280 8.26 -14.81 0.49
CA ALA A 280 6.97 -14.66 1.15
C ALA A 280 5.90 -15.50 0.45
N ALA A 281 5.83 -15.43 -0.88
CA ALA A 281 4.90 -16.24 -1.67
C ALA A 281 5.11 -17.75 -1.49
N GLU A 282 6.37 -18.21 -1.48
CA GLU A 282 6.70 -19.62 -1.21
C GLU A 282 6.22 -20.07 0.18
N ILE A 283 6.43 -19.26 1.22
CA ILE A 283 6.00 -19.56 2.59
C ILE A 283 4.48 -19.63 2.67
N VAL A 284 3.80 -18.64 2.09
CA VAL A 284 2.34 -18.58 2.04
C VAL A 284 1.78 -19.81 1.34
N GLN A 285 2.27 -20.14 0.14
CA GLN A 285 1.75 -21.28 -0.61
C GLN A 285 1.92 -22.59 0.17
N LYS A 286 3.08 -22.82 0.78
CA LYS A 286 3.32 -24.00 1.64
C LYS A 286 2.34 -24.07 2.82
N SER A 287 2.03 -22.94 3.44
CA SER A 287 1.07 -22.87 4.54
C SER A 287 -0.35 -23.17 4.07
N LEU A 288 -0.76 -22.60 2.92
CA LEU A 288 -2.04 -22.87 2.29
C LEU A 288 -2.20 -24.34 1.87
N ASP A 289 -1.13 -24.99 1.38
CA ASP A 289 -1.16 -26.42 1.04
C ASP A 289 -1.29 -27.31 2.29
N HIS A 290 -0.72 -26.88 3.43
CA HIS A 290 -0.84 -27.59 4.70
C HIS A 290 -2.26 -27.50 5.31
N PHE A 291 -3.01 -26.45 4.97
CA PHE A 291 -4.39 -26.22 5.40
C PHE A 291 -5.36 -26.11 4.21
N PRO A 292 -5.63 -27.18 3.45
CA PRO A 292 -6.46 -27.15 2.25
C PRO A 292 -7.84 -26.51 2.47
N ALA A 293 -8.35 -25.81 1.45
CA ALA A 293 -9.62 -25.08 1.53
C ALA A 293 -10.85 -26.00 1.72
N ASN A 294 -10.75 -27.26 1.31
CA ASN A 294 -11.80 -28.27 1.49
C ASN A 294 -11.83 -28.88 2.91
N ASP A 295 -10.84 -28.58 3.77
CA ASP A 295 -10.82 -29.03 5.16
C ASP A 295 -11.66 -28.09 6.03
N THR A 296 -12.96 -28.37 6.13
CA THR A 296 -13.92 -27.53 6.85
C THR A 296 -13.61 -27.36 8.34
N GLN A 297 -12.84 -28.27 8.96
CA GLN A 297 -12.47 -28.16 10.38
C GLN A 297 -11.30 -27.22 10.60
N ARG A 298 -10.34 -27.19 9.66
CA ARG A 298 -9.09 -26.43 9.79
C ARG A 298 -9.01 -25.19 8.91
N VAL A 299 -9.95 -24.97 7.99
CA VAL A 299 -9.96 -23.80 7.07
C VAL A 299 -9.88 -22.46 7.81
N LYS A 300 -10.45 -22.34 9.01
CA LYS A 300 -10.35 -21.14 9.85
C LYS A 300 -8.91 -20.75 10.23
N PHE A 301 -7.98 -21.70 10.20
CA PHE A 301 -6.56 -21.47 10.49
C PHE A 301 -5.74 -21.20 9.24
N ARG A 302 -6.26 -21.47 8.04
CA ARG A 302 -5.53 -21.41 6.76
C ARG A 302 -4.73 -20.12 6.59
N TYR A 303 -5.40 -18.97 6.69
CA TYR A 303 -4.75 -17.66 6.51
C TYR A 303 -4.01 -17.18 7.78
N ILE A 304 -4.47 -17.58 8.96
CA ILE A 304 -3.81 -17.26 10.25
C ILE A 304 -2.43 -17.93 10.30
N SER A 305 -2.34 -19.21 9.94
CA SER A 305 -1.10 -19.96 9.89
C SER A 305 -0.15 -19.40 8.83
N ALA A 306 -0.65 -18.99 7.66
CA ALA A 306 0.18 -18.33 6.66
C ALA A 306 0.81 -17.02 7.19
N ALA A 307 0.01 -16.19 7.86
CA ALA A 307 0.52 -14.97 8.49
C ALA A 307 1.53 -15.26 9.61
N GLN A 308 1.25 -16.27 10.45
CA GLN A 308 2.17 -16.70 11.51
C GLN A 308 3.49 -17.24 10.97
N ASP A 309 3.46 -18.01 9.88
CA ASP A 309 4.66 -18.57 9.25
C ASP A 309 5.55 -17.46 8.69
N LEU A 310 4.96 -16.42 8.09
CA LEU A 310 5.67 -15.21 7.65
C LEU A 310 6.36 -14.50 8.83
N VAL A 311 5.62 -14.23 9.91
CA VAL A 311 6.15 -13.59 11.13
C VAL A 311 7.28 -14.42 11.74
N MET A 312 7.07 -15.73 11.87
CA MET A 312 8.05 -16.64 12.47
C MET A 312 9.33 -16.74 11.63
N HIS A 313 9.22 -16.67 10.31
CA HIS A 313 10.39 -16.60 9.43
C HIS A 313 11.20 -15.32 9.67
N SER A 314 10.55 -14.15 9.66
CA SER A 314 11.24 -12.86 9.80
C SER A 314 11.81 -12.63 11.20
N ARG A 315 11.09 -13.05 12.24
CA ARG A 315 11.57 -13.03 13.64
C ARG A 315 12.80 -13.93 13.84
N GLY A 316 12.88 -15.04 13.09
CA GLY A 316 13.97 -16.00 13.20
C GLY A 316 14.08 -16.67 14.59
N LYS A 317 15.23 -17.28 14.85
CA LYS A 317 15.57 -17.96 16.11
C LYS A 317 16.94 -17.51 16.61
N LEU A 318 17.12 -17.51 17.92
CA LEU A 318 18.41 -17.21 18.54
C LEU A 318 19.40 -18.35 18.27
N LYS A 319 20.51 -18.04 17.59
CA LYS A 319 21.64 -18.96 17.33
C LYS A 319 22.94 -18.29 17.73
N GLU A 320 23.72 -18.92 18.60
CA GLU A 320 25.09 -18.48 18.99
C GLU A 320 25.19 -16.99 19.40
N ARG A 321 24.11 -16.40 19.92
CA ARG A 321 23.92 -14.97 20.32
C ARG A 321 23.33 -14.01 19.27
N ASN A 322 23.03 -14.46 18.05
CA ASN A 322 22.38 -13.62 17.03
C ASN A 322 21.01 -14.19 16.66
N TRP A 323 20.02 -13.32 16.48
CA TRP A 323 18.74 -13.72 15.90
C TRP A 323 18.91 -13.92 14.40
N ARG A 324 18.62 -15.13 13.93
CA ARG A 324 18.81 -15.51 12.53
C ARG A 324 17.58 -16.19 11.96
N THR A 325 17.28 -15.86 10.72
CA THR A 325 16.24 -16.53 9.91
C THR A 325 16.64 -17.97 9.57
N ALA A 326 15.71 -18.74 8.99
CA ALA A 326 15.95 -20.14 8.63
C ALA A 326 17.08 -20.31 7.60
N ASP A 327 17.28 -19.32 6.72
CA ASP A 327 18.33 -19.25 5.71
C ASP A 327 19.62 -18.57 6.23
N ASN A 328 19.76 -18.45 7.56
CA ASN A 328 20.95 -17.94 8.26
C ASN A 328 21.26 -16.45 8.04
N ARG A 329 20.30 -15.67 7.52
CA ARG A 329 20.39 -14.20 7.44
C ARG A 329 20.07 -13.56 8.79
N ALA A 330 20.34 -12.27 8.93
CA ALA A 330 19.93 -11.51 10.11
C ALA A 330 18.39 -11.48 10.18
N ALA A 331 17.84 -11.81 11.35
CA ALA A 331 16.42 -11.64 11.60
C ALA A 331 16.06 -10.16 11.75
N THR A 332 14.78 -9.85 11.61
CA THR A 332 14.29 -8.50 11.86
C THR A 332 14.42 -8.13 13.33
N ILE A 333 14.65 -6.85 13.58
CA ILE A 333 14.67 -6.24 14.91
C ILE A 333 13.52 -5.24 15.09
N ASP A 334 12.64 -5.16 14.08
CA ASP A 334 11.52 -4.23 14.03
C ASP A 334 10.19 -4.90 14.38
N ASP A 335 9.17 -4.07 14.58
CA ASP A 335 7.80 -4.53 14.74
C ASP A 335 7.30 -5.19 13.45
N ILE A 336 6.60 -6.32 13.58
CA ILE A 336 6.09 -7.09 12.45
C ILE A 336 4.57 -7.15 12.54
N SER A 337 3.88 -6.54 11.58
CA SER A 337 2.45 -6.77 11.34
C SER A 337 2.24 -7.32 9.94
N VAL A 338 1.38 -8.34 9.80
CA VAL A 338 1.12 -9.02 8.53
C VAL A 338 -0.35 -9.38 8.40
N PHE A 339 -0.93 -9.11 7.23
CA PHE A 339 -2.21 -9.66 6.80
C PHE A 339 -2.03 -10.62 5.63
N VAL A 340 -2.77 -11.72 5.64
CA VAL A 340 -2.96 -12.62 4.49
C VAL A 340 -4.46 -12.68 4.20
N ILE A 341 -4.87 -12.11 3.08
CA ILE A 341 -6.28 -11.84 2.76
C ILE A 341 -6.69 -12.64 1.52
N PRO A 342 -7.71 -13.51 1.58
CA PRO A 342 -8.18 -14.25 0.42
C PRO A 342 -8.85 -13.34 -0.61
N LEU A 343 -8.47 -13.49 -1.88
CA LEU A 343 -9.08 -12.72 -2.98
C LEU A 343 -10.36 -13.37 -3.50
N LYS A 344 -10.40 -14.70 -3.54
CA LYS A 344 -11.53 -15.47 -4.08
C LYS A 344 -12.83 -15.23 -3.31
N SER A 345 -12.78 -15.18 -1.98
CA SER A 345 -13.95 -14.92 -1.14
C SER A 345 -14.62 -13.59 -1.48
N TYR A 346 -13.84 -12.52 -1.69
CA TYR A 346 -14.37 -11.23 -2.11
C TYR A 346 -14.95 -11.27 -3.54
N GLN A 347 -14.26 -11.97 -4.46
CA GLN A 347 -14.77 -12.15 -5.83
C GLN A 347 -16.17 -12.78 -5.83
N ASP A 348 -16.34 -13.85 -5.06
CA ASP A 348 -17.62 -14.58 -5.01
C ASP A 348 -18.73 -13.76 -4.34
N GLU A 349 -18.41 -13.06 -3.25
CA GLU A 349 -19.35 -12.14 -2.60
C GLU A 349 -19.81 -11.02 -3.56
N HIS A 350 -18.87 -10.40 -4.27
CA HIS A 350 -19.19 -9.35 -5.23
C HIS A 350 -20.03 -9.87 -6.40
N ARG A 351 -19.71 -11.06 -6.95
CA ARG A 351 -20.50 -11.69 -8.01
C ARG A 351 -21.92 -12.02 -7.55
N ALA A 352 -22.08 -12.55 -6.33
CA ALA A 352 -23.38 -12.82 -5.74
C ALA A 352 -24.19 -11.54 -5.52
N TRP A 353 -23.57 -10.49 -5.01
CA TRP A 353 -24.20 -9.17 -4.86
C TRP A 353 -24.64 -8.61 -6.21
N THR A 354 -23.79 -8.67 -7.23
CA THR A 354 -24.12 -8.21 -8.60
C THR A 354 -25.31 -8.98 -9.17
N ALA A 355 -25.34 -10.31 -8.99
CA ALA A 355 -26.45 -11.14 -9.42
C ALA A 355 -27.77 -10.80 -8.70
N SER A 356 -27.70 -10.37 -7.43
CA SER A 356 -28.88 -9.94 -6.65
C SER A 356 -29.51 -8.63 -7.13
N LEU A 357 -28.76 -7.83 -7.91
CA LEU A 357 -29.25 -6.57 -8.49
C LEU A 357 -29.98 -6.77 -9.83
N LEU A 358 -29.85 -7.95 -10.45
CA LEU A 358 -30.53 -8.24 -11.72
C LEU A 358 -32.02 -8.56 -11.48
N PRO A 359 -32.94 -8.08 -12.34
CA PRO A 359 -34.34 -8.47 -12.27
C PRO A 359 -34.51 -9.98 -12.48
N PRO A 360 -35.53 -10.61 -11.87
CA PRO A 360 -35.72 -12.06 -11.86
C PRO A 360 -35.90 -12.75 -13.24
N HIS A 361 -35.99 -11.98 -14.34
CA HIS A 361 -36.05 -12.52 -15.70
C HIS A 361 -34.68 -12.70 -16.38
N GLN A 362 -33.58 -12.35 -15.72
CA GLN A 362 -32.20 -12.49 -16.25
C GLN A 362 -31.26 -13.34 -15.38
N SER A 363 -31.76 -13.93 -14.29
CA SER A 363 -30.99 -14.88 -13.48
C SER A 363 -30.84 -16.22 -14.22
N PRO A 364 -29.64 -16.83 -14.25
CA PRO A 364 -29.47 -18.17 -14.83
C PRO A 364 -30.34 -19.18 -14.04
N PRO A 365 -30.95 -20.17 -14.71
CA PRO A 365 -31.78 -21.15 -14.03
C PRO A 365 -30.94 -21.91 -12.99
N PRO A 366 -31.51 -22.25 -11.82
CA PRO A 366 -30.82 -23.06 -10.83
C PRO A 366 -30.40 -24.39 -11.47
N PRO A 367 -29.23 -24.96 -11.09
CA PRO A 367 -28.81 -26.25 -11.61
C PRO A 367 -29.89 -27.28 -11.31
N ALA A 368 -30.32 -28.01 -12.35
CA ALA A 368 -31.34 -29.04 -12.22
C ALA A 368 -30.90 -30.06 -11.17
N LEU A 369 -31.60 -30.08 -10.02
CA LEU A 369 -31.52 -31.17 -9.07
C LEU A 369 -31.92 -32.44 -9.83
N GLY A 370 -30.93 -33.30 -10.08
CA GLY A 370 -31.15 -34.61 -10.69
C GLY A 370 -32.13 -35.39 -9.81
N LEU A 371 -33.38 -35.50 -10.28
CA LEU A 371 -34.34 -36.42 -9.70
C LEU A 371 -33.76 -37.84 -9.83
N PRO A 372 -33.74 -38.63 -8.75
CA PRO A 372 -33.34 -40.02 -8.85
C PRO A 372 -34.30 -40.76 -9.78
N LEU A 373 -33.73 -41.44 -10.78
CA LEU A 373 -34.47 -42.29 -11.71
C LEU A 373 -35.26 -43.35 -10.91
N PRO A 374 -36.51 -43.63 -11.29
CA PRO A 374 -37.29 -44.67 -10.64
C PRO A 374 -36.63 -46.04 -10.82
N PRO A 375 -36.72 -46.95 -9.82
CA PRO A 375 -36.10 -48.26 -9.89
C PRO A 375 -36.73 -49.08 -11.02
N THR A 376 -35.87 -49.65 -11.87
CA THR A 376 -36.24 -50.62 -12.90
C THR A 376 -36.88 -51.86 -12.27
N PRO A 377 -38.02 -52.36 -12.79
CA PRO A 377 -38.64 -53.59 -12.29
C PRO A 377 -37.71 -54.78 -12.46
N GLY A 378 -37.51 -55.53 -11.38
CA GLY A 378 -36.65 -56.71 -11.36
C GLY A 378 -37.14 -57.81 -12.29
N ASN A 379 -36.23 -58.36 -13.09
CA ASN A 379 -36.43 -59.64 -13.74
C ASN A 379 -36.35 -60.75 -12.67
N VAL A 380 -37.51 -61.32 -12.37
CA VAL A 380 -37.62 -62.64 -11.74
C VAL A 380 -37.65 -63.67 -12.87
N ALA A 381 -36.73 -64.62 -12.84
CA ALA A 381 -36.80 -65.86 -13.60
C ALA A 381 -35.92 -66.91 -12.91
N PRO A 382 -36.19 -68.21 -13.13
CA PRO A 382 -37.25 -69.00 -12.51
C PRO A 382 -36.73 -69.97 -11.43
#